data_AF-X1L527-F1
#
_entry.id   AF-X1L527-F1
#
_cell.length_a   1.000
_cell.length_b   1.000
_cell.length_c   1.000
_cell.angle_alpha   90.00
_cell.angle_beta   90.00
_cell.angle_gamma   90.00
#
_symmetry.space_group_name_H-M   'P 1'
#
loop_
_entity.id
_entity.type
_entity.pdbx_description
1 polymer ?
#
loop_
_entity_poly.entity_id
_entity_poly.type
_entity_poly.pdbx_seq_one_letter_code
_entity_poly.pdbx_strand_id
1 'polypeptide(L)' 'MFNKIANIVRGLAVDMIEMANSGHPGLPLGCAEIGAVLFWRCIKI' A
#
# COMPACT_ATOMS: atom_id res chain seq x y z
N MET A 1 -13.37 6.48 -2.98
CA MET A 1 -13.29 5.05 -2.57
C MET A 1 -11.85 4.57 -2.49
N PHE A 2 -11.07 4.57 -3.58
CA PHE A 2 -9.68 4.07 -3.60
C PHE A 2 -8.69 4.84 -2.71
N ASN A 3 -8.88 6.15 -2.50
CA ASN A 3 -8.03 6.92 -1.58
C ASN A 3 -8.02 6.37 -0.15
N LYS A 4 -9.16 5.86 0.33
CA LYS A 4 -9.24 5.26 1.67
C LYS A 4 -8.43 3.96 1.74
N ILE A 5 -8.54 3.12 0.71
CA ILE A 5 -7.78 1.87 0.60
C ILE A 5 -6.28 2.17 0.50
N ALA A 6 -5.89 3.10 -0.37
CA ALA A 6 -4.49 3.52 -0.52
C ALA A 6 -3.91 4.03 0.81
N ASN A 7 -4.63 4.87 1.55
CA ASN A 7 -4.17 5.36 2.85
C ASN A 7 -4.07 4.25 3.91
N ILE A 8 -4.96 3.27 3.89
CA ILE A 8 -4.85 2.09 4.77
C ILE A 8 -3.60 1.28 4.41
N VAL A 9 -3.36 1.02 3.12
CA VAL A 9 -2.15 0.31 2.65
C VAL A 9 -0.88 1.06 3.06
N ARG A 10 -0.88 2.39 2.98
CA ARG A 10 0.24 3.22 3.45
C ARG A 10 0.52 3.05 4.93
N GLY A 11 -0.53 3.16 5.76
CA GLY A 11 -0.40 2.98 7.21
C GLY A 11 0.17 1.61 7.54
N LEU A 12 -0.43 0.55 7.00
CA LEU A 12 0.04 -0.82 7.21
C LEU A 12 1.47 -1.05 6.74
N ALA A 13 1.86 -0.49 5.59
CA ALA A 13 3.22 -0.61 5.09
C ALA A 13 4.24 0.06 6.01
N VAL A 14 3.93 1.25 6.52
CA VAL A 14 4.79 1.96 7.49
C VAL A 14 4.88 1.17 8.78
N ASP A 15 3.75 0.75 9.34
CA ASP A 15 3.71 -0.01 10.60
C ASP A 15 4.55 -1.30 10.53
N MET A 16 4.47 -2.04 9.41
CA MET A 16 5.27 -3.26 9.22
C MET A 16 6.76 -2.98 9.07
N ILE A 17 7.15 -1.91 8.36
CA ILE A 17 8.55 -1.53 8.18
C ILE A 17 9.16 -1.08 9.51
N GLU A 18 8.43 -0.27 10.27
CA GLU A 18 8.84 0.16 11.62
C GLU A 18 8.98 -1.06 12.55
N MET A 19 8.00 -1.97 12.55
CA MET A 19 8.08 -3.21 13.35
C MET A 19 9.28 -4.09 12.97
N ALA A 20 9.64 -4.14 11.69
CA ALA A 20 10.81 -4.89 11.22
C ALA A 20 12.15 -4.18 11.47
N ASN A 21 12.13 -2.91 11.89
CA ASN A 21 13.29 -2.03 12.04
C ASN A 21 14.19 -2.02 10.78
N SER A 22 13.58 -2.24 9.61
CA SER A 22 14.26 -2.39 8.32
C SER A 22 13.25 -2.40 7.17
N GLY A 23 13.56 -1.74 6.06
CA GLY A 23 12.74 -1.75 4.85
C GLY A 23 12.80 -0.46 4.04
N HIS A 24 12.02 -0.40 2.95
CA HIS A 24 11.97 0.75 2.03
C HIS A 24 10.53 1.27 1.89
N PRO A 25 10.12 2.30 2.64
CA PRO A 25 8.73 2.77 2.63
C PRO A 25 8.35 3.52 1.35
N GLY A 26 9.32 4.04 0.61
CA GLY A 26 9.06 4.89 -0.56
C GLY A 26 8.17 4.24 -1.63
N LEU A 27 8.49 3.00 -2.03
CA LEU A 27 7.72 2.31 -3.08
C LEU A 27 6.29 1.94 -2.61
N PRO A 28 6.08 1.32 -1.43
CA PRO A 28 4.73 1.08 -0.89
C PRO A 28 3.89 2.36 -0.78
N LEU A 29 4.49 3.46 -0.32
CA LEU A 29 3.77 4.73 -0.15
C LEU A 29 3.41 5.39 -1.49
N GLY A 30 4.32 5.33 -2.47
CA GLY A 30 4.15 5.93 -3.79
C GLY A 30 3.23 5.14 -4.71
N CYS A 31 3.16 3.81 -4.55
CA CYS A 31 2.34 2.95 -5.41
C CYS A 31 0.97 2.57 -4.82
N ALA A 32 0.59 3.11 -3.66
CA ALA A 32 -0.63 2.70 -2.95
C ALA A 32 -1.92 2.90 -3.79
N GLU A 33 -2.08 4.01 -4.52
CA GLU A 33 -3.25 4.21 -5.39
C GLU A 33 -3.27 3.24 -6.57
N ILE A 34 -2.11 3.02 -7.20
CA ILE A 34 -1.98 2.12 -8.35
C ILE A 34 -2.29 0.68 -7.90
N GLY A 35 -1.74 0.26 -6.76
CA GLY A 35 -2.05 -1.03 -6.16
C GLY A 35 -3.54 -1.18 -5.84
N ALA A 36 -4.16 -0.16 -5.27
CA ALA A 36 -5.60 -0.20 -4.96
C ALA A 36 -6.47 -0.41 -6.21
N VAL A 37 -6.11 0.21 -7.35
CA VAL A 37 -6.83 0.01 -8.62
C VAL A 37 -6.51 -1.35 -9.24
N LEU A 38 -5.24 -1.74 -9.27
CA LEU A 38 -4.77 -3.00 -9.85
C LEU A 38 -5.49 -4.19 -9.21
N PHE A 39 -5.50 -4.27 -7.88
CA PHE A 39 -6.11 -5.38 -7.15
C PHE A 39 -7.64 -5.36 -7.15
N TRP A 40 -8.27 -4.18 -7.23
CA TRP A 40 -9.73 -4.09 -7.22
C TRP A 40 -10.38 -4.26 -8.59
N ARG A 41 -9.71 -3.84 -9.68
CA ARG A 41 -10.32 -3.75 -11.02
C ARG A 41 -9.65 -4.60 -12.08
N CYS A 42 -8.35 -4.89 -11.94
CA CYS A 42 -7.57 -5.46 -13.03
C CYS A 42 -7.20 -6.92 -12.78
N ILE A 43 -6.75 -7.25 -11.57
CA ILE A 43 -6.45 -8.63 -11.18
C ILE A 43 -7.77 -9.32 -10.83
N LYS A 44 -7.99 -10.49 -11.43
CA LYS A 44 -8.98 -11.46 -10.95
C LYS A 44 -8.22 -12.54 -10.21
N ILE A 45 -8.50 -12.66 -8.91
CA ILE A 45 -7.96 -13.70 -8.04
C ILE A 45 -9.07 -14.71 -7.80
#